data_AF-A0A964QVE4-F1
#
_entry.id   AF-A0A964QVE4-F1
#
_cell.length_a   1.000
_cell.length_b   1.000
_cell.length_c   1.000
_cell.angle_alpha   90.00
_cell.angle_beta   90.00
_cell.angle_gamma   90.00
#
_symmetry.space_group_name_H-M   'P 1'
#
loop_
_entity.id
_entity.type
_entity.pdbx_description
1 polymer ?
#
loop_
_entity_poly.entity_id
_entity_poly.type
_entity_poly.pdbx_seq_one_letter_code
_entity_poly.pdbx_strand_id
1 'polypeptide(L)'
;MATNVALPGFGSLAAKRAVGWPQAALTVIGFALSAIFGLRFLLWFLKNISALYGADSDPVETLLSIWTAVRWALLGIGLFAISWLWAAATNATILRSAKRETEREKPPKLN
;
A
#
# COMPACT_ATOMS: atom_id res chain seq x y z
N MET A 1 -6.89 15.98 -19.02
CA MET A 1 -6.76 16.32 -17.59
C MET A 1 -6.33 15.06 -16.87
N ALA A 2 -5.06 14.98 -16.47
CA ALA A 2 -4.57 13.87 -15.66
C ALA A 2 -5.02 14.12 -14.23
N THR A 3 -6.21 13.64 -13.87
CA THR A 3 -6.66 13.63 -12.48
C THR A 3 -5.61 12.87 -11.69
N ASN A 4 -5.05 13.54 -10.67
CA ASN A 4 -3.97 13.05 -9.81
C ASN A 4 -4.51 11.92 -8.93
N VAL A 5 -4.75 10.77 -9.55
CA VAL A 5 -5.32 9.61 -8.90
C VAL A 5 -4.17 8.83 -8.27
N ALA A 6 -3.68 9.36 -7.16
CA ALA A 6 -2.52 8.84 -6.43
C ALA A 6 -2.79 7.51 -5.69
N LEU A 7 -4.06 7.09 -5.62
CA LEU A 7 -4.48 5.90 -4.88
C LEU A 7 -4.59 4.67 -5.80
N PRO A 8 -4.01 3.51 -5.40
CA PRO A 8 -4.11 2.26 -6.16
C PRO A 8 -5.57 1.89 -6.47
N GLY A 9 -5.81 1.40 -7.68
CA GLY A 9 -7.14 0.96 -8.15
C GLY A 9 -7.98 2.06 -8.81
N PHE A 10 -7.89 3.30 -8.35
CA PHE A 10 -8.65 4.39 -8.95
C PHE A 10 -8.18 4.73 -10.37
N GLY A 11 -6.88 4.57 -10.69
CA GLY A 11 -6.36 4.74 -12.06
C GLY A 11 -6.89 3.69 -13.03
N SER A 12 -6.95 2.43 -12.56
CA SER A 12 -7.56 1.31 -13.30
C SER A 12 -9.07 1.54 -13.52
N LEU A 13 -9.79 2.04 -12.51
CA LEU A 13 -11.22 2.39 -12.64
C LEU A 13 -11.44 3.57 -13.59
N ALA A 14 -10.60 4.60 -13.54
CA ALA A 14 -10.63 5.71 -14.49
C ALA A 14 -10.39 5.25 -15.94
N ALA A 15 -9.57 4.21 -16.12
CA ALA A 15 -9.39 3.51 -17.40
C ALA A 15 -10.50 2.48 -17.70
N LYS A 16 -11.61 2.49 -16.97
CA LYS A 16 -12.76 1.56 -17.07
C LYS A 16 -12.41 0.07 -16.95
N ARG A 17 -11.34 -0.26 -16.20
CA ARG A 17 -10.93 -1.65 -15.95
C ARG A 17 -11.43 -2.14 -14.59
N ALA A 18 -12.13 -3.27 -14.60
CA ALA A 18 -12.67 -3.91 -13.39
C ALA A 18 -11.60 -4.31 -12.36
N VAL A 19 -10.35 -4.52 -12.79
CA VAL A 19 -9.20 -4.80 -11.91
C VAL A 19 -8.93 -3.68 -10.89
N GLY A 20 -9.48 -2.49 -11.10
CA GLY A 20 -9.36 -1.39 -10.15
C GLY A 20 -10.14 -1.58 -8.85
N TRP A 21 -11.23 -2.36 -8.84
CA TRP A 21 -12.00 -2.65 -7.63
C TRP A 21 -11.21 -3.42 -6.56
N PRO A 22 -10.56 -4.57 -6.87
CA PRO A 22 -9.76 -5.27 -5.87
C PRO A 22 -8.54 -4.46 -5.41
N GLN A 23 -7.93 -3.66 -6.29
CA GLN A 23 -6.84 -2.74 -5.92
C GLN A 23 -7.33 -1.65 -4.96
N ALA A 24 -8.50 -1.06 -5.21
CA ALA A 24 -9.06 -0.05 -4.31
C ALA A 24 -9.43 -0.68 -2.95
N ALA A 25 -10.04 -1.87 -2.95
CA ALA A 25 -10.39 -2.59 -1.73
C ALA A 25 -9.15 -2.93 -0.87
N LEU A 26 -8.11 -3.51 -1.48
CA LEU A 26 -6.85 -3.82 -0.77
C LEU A 26 -6.18 -2.56 -0.21
N THR A 27 -6.24 -1.44 -0.93
CA THR A 27 -5.71 -0.16 -0.48
C THR A 27 -6.44 0.34 0.76
N VAL A 28 -7.77 0.39 0.70
CA VAL A 28 -8.60 0.87 1.82
C VAL A 28 -8.44 -0.03 3.03
N ILE A 29 -8.46 -1.35 2.83
CA ILE A 29 -8.29 -2.33 3.91
C ILE A 29 -6.89 -2.21 4.51
N GLY A 30 -5.84 -2.22 3.68
CA GLY A 30 -4.46 -2.07 4.14
C GLY A 30 -4.25 -0.78 4.93
N PHE A 31 -4.71 0.35 4.40
CA PHE A 31 -4.63 1.64 5.07
C PHE A 31 -5.41 1.67 6.40
N ALA A 32 -6.65 1.17 6.42
CA ALA A 32 -7.46 1.12 7.63
C ALA A 32 -6.81 0.25 8.71
N LEU A 33 -6.30 -0.92 8.35
CA LEU A 33 -5.55 -1.80 9.25
C LEU A 33 -4.29 -1.11 9.77
N SER A 34 -3.49 -0.48 8.90
CA SER A 34 -2.31 0.28 9.31
C SER A 34 -2.64 1.40 10.29
N ALA A 35 -3.69 2.17 10.02
CA ALA A 35 -4.08 3.31 10.86
C ALA A 35 -4.60 2.85 12.23
N ILE A 36 -5.54 1.89 12.25
CA ILE A 36 -6.16 1.40 13.48
C ILE A 36 -5.13 0.69 14.35
N PHE A 37 -4.39 -0.28 13.79
CA PHE A 37 -3.43 -1.05 14.57
C PHE A 37 -2.15 -0.26 14.85
N GLY A 38 -1.75 0.65 13.95
CA GLY A 38 -0.62 1.56 14.19
C GLY A 38 -0.90 2.52 15.34
N LEU A 39 -2.10 3.11 15.39
CA LEU A 39 -2.50 3.97 16.52
C LEU A 39 -2.58 3.16 17.83
N ARG A 40 -3.16 1.95 17.78
CA ARG A 40 -3.22 1.06 18.95
C ARG A 40 -1.81 0.70 19.45
N PHE A 41 -0.89 0.38 18.54
CA PHE A 41 0.51 0.12 18.86
C PHE A 41 1.18 1.35 19.48
N LEU A 42 1.01 2.54 18.88
CA LEU A 42 1.58 3.78 19.40
C LEU A 42 1.11 4.07 20.84
N LEU A 43 -0.20 3.95 21.09
CA LEU A 43 -0.76 4.14 22.43
C LEU A 43 -0.25 3.09 23.43
N TRP A 44 -0.14 1.82 23.00
CA TRP A 44 0.45 0.77 23.84
C TRP A 44 1.93 1.05 24.13
N PHE A 45 2.72 1.41 23.13
CA PHE A 45 4.15 1.67 23.26
C PHE A 45 4.41 2.84 24.23
N LEU A 46 3.70 3.96 24.07
CA LEU A 46 3.82 5.12 24.96
C LEU A 46 3.48 4.78 26.41
N LYS A 47 2.50 3.89 26.64
CA LYS A 47 2.14 3.43 27.98
C LYS A 47 3.17 2.49 28.61
N ASN A 48 3.94 1.76 27.80
CA ASN A 48 4.85 0.72 28.28
C ASN A 48 6.33 1.12 28.14
N ILE A 49 6.64 2.32 27.65
CA ILE A 49 8.02 2.73 27.33
C ILE A 49 8.97 2.58 28.53
N SER A 50 8.54 2.92 29.74
CA SER A 50 9.36 2.81 30.94
C SER A 50 9.67 1.36 31.32
N ALA A 51 8.76 0.43 31.03
CA ALA A 51 8.96 -1.00 31.29
C ALA A 51 9.86 -1.64 30.22
N LEU A 52 9.74 -1.20 28.96
CA LEU A 52 10.55 -1.70 27.84
C LEU A 52 12.03 -1.29 27.91
N TYR A 53 12.32 -0.16 28.58
CA TYR A 53 13.68 0.37 28.74
C TYR A 53 14.14 0.39 30.21
N GLY A 54 13.49 -0.39 31.09
CA GLY A 54 13.87 -0.51 32.49
C GLY A 54 15.23 -1.22 32.64
N ALA A 55 15.95 -0.96 33.75
CA ALA A 55 17.26 -1.57 33.99
C ALA A 55 17.23 -3.11 34.08
N ASP A 56 16.08 -3.68 34.46
CA ASP A 56 15.87 -5.12 34.65
C ASP A 56 15.04 -5.76 33.52
N SER A 57 14.83 -5.08 32.40
CA SER A 57 14.00 -5.62 31.31
C SER A 57 14.68 -6.79 30.60
N ASP A 58 14.01 -7.95 30.55
CA ASP A 58 14.46 -9.09 29.75
C ASP A 58 14.34 -8.75 28.25
N PRO A 59 15.43 -8.81 27.46
CA PRO A 59 15.42 -8.52 26.04
C PRO A 59 14.46 -9.40 25.23
N VAL A 60 14.29 -10.68 25.58
CA VAL A 60 13.46 -11.63 24.83
C VAL A 60 11.98 -11.34 25.08
N GLU A 61 11.60 -11.14 26.34
CA GLU A 61 10.23 -10.79 26.73
C GLU A 61 9.80 -9.43 26.13
N THR A 62 10.73 -8.47 26.12
CA THR A 62 10.55 -7.16 25.49
C THR A 62 10.27 -7.31 23.99
N LEU A 63 11.05 -8.13 23.29
CA LEU A 63 10.87 -8.34 21.85
C LEU A 63 9.54 -9.03 21.53
N LEU A 64 9.15 -10.04 22.30
CA LEU A 64 7.86 -10.74 22.15
C LEU A 64 6.67 -9.80 22.40
N SER A 65 6.78 -8.93 23.40
CA SER A 65 5.75 -7.93 23.73
C SER A 65 5.57 -6.92 22.60
N ILE A 66 6.68 -6.37 22.09
CA ILE A 66 6.68 -5.45 20.95
C ILE A 66 6.09 -6.14 19.70
N TRP A 67 6.54 -7.36 19.39
CA TRP A 67 6.06 -8.12 18.24
C TRP A 67 4.55 -8.34 18.30
N THR A 68 4.04 -8.78 19.44
CA THR A 68 2.61 -9.05 19.66
C THR A 68 1.78 -7.79 19.46
N ALA A 69 2.30 -6.63 19.88
CA ALA A 69 1.65 -5.34 19.73
C ALA A 69 1.70 -4.81 18.30
N VAL A 70 2.80 -5.00 17.55
CA VAL A 70 3.02 -4.36 16.24
C VAL A 70 2.60 -5.21 15.03
N ARG A 71 2.53 -6.54 15.16
CA ARG A 71 2.31 -7.47 14.02
C ARG A 71 1.10 -7.14 13.12
N TRP A 72 0.02 -6.65 13.71
CA TRP A 72 -1.19 -6.30 12.95
C TRP A 72 -1.05 -4.98 12.19
N ALA A 73 -0.30 -4.02 12.73
CA ALA A 73 0.05 -2.79 12.02
C ALA A 73 0.94 -3.13 10.82
N LEU A 74 1.94 -4.01 11.01
CA LEU A 74 2.81 -4.49 9.93
C LEU A 74 2.02 -5.22 8.84
N LEU A 75 1.04 -6.04 9.21
CA LEU A 75 0.16 -6.70 8.24
C LEU A 75 -0.59 -5.67 7.38
N GLY A 76 -1.18 -4.65 8.01
CA GLY A 76 -1.84 -3.56 7.28
C GLY A 76 -0.91 -2.85 6.31
N ILE A 77 0.31 -2.52 6.77
CA ILE A 77 1.33 -1.85 5.95
C ILE A 77 1.72 -2.74 4.75
N GLY A 78 1.91 -4.04 4.98
CA GLY A 78 2.21 -5.00 3.94
C GLY A 78 1.11 -5.09 2.88
N LEU A 79 -0.15 -5.20 3.30
CA LEU A 79 -1.30 -5.24 2.38
C LEU A 79 -1.40 -3.95 1.56
N PHE A 80 -1.21 -2.80 2.21
CA PHE A 80 -1.20 -1.50 1.54
C PHE A 80 -0.07 -1.41 0.49
N ALA A 81 1.15 -1.80 0.86
CA ALA A 81 2.31 -1.78 -0.03
C ALA A 81 2.14 -2.71 -1.23
N ILE A 82 1.61 -3.92 -1.02
CA ILE A 82 1.32 -4.88 -2.11
C ILE A 82 0.30 -4.29 -3.08
N SER A 83 -0.79 -3.70 -2.56
CA SER A 83 -1.79 -3.04 -3.39
C SER A 83 -1.16 -1.92 -4.24
N TRP A 84 -0.27 -1.15 -3.63
CA TRP A 84 0.40 -0.03 -4.27
C TRP A 84 1.34 -0.47 -5.40
N LEU A 85 2.16 -1.48 -5.15
CA LEU A 85 3.04 -2.08 -6.17
C LEU A 85 2.21 -2.68 -7.33
N TRP A 86 1.10 -3.36 -7.00
CA TRP A 86 0.23 -3.95 -8.01
C TRP A 86 -0.41 -2.90 -8.92
N ALA A 87 -0.89 -1.78 -8.36
CA ALA A 87 -1.43 -0.70 -9.16
C ALA A 87 -0.36 0.02 -9.99
N ALA A 88 0.86 0.20 -9.46
CA ALA A 88 1.97 0.76 -10.22
C ALA A 88 2.28 -0.09 -11.47
N ALA A 89 2.37 -1.41 -11.32
CA ALA A 89 2.56 -2.34 -12.44
C ALA A 89 1.40 -2.30 -13.46
N THR A 90 0.16 -2.19 -12.97
CA THR A 90 -1.04 -2.11 -13.81
C THR A 90 -1.05 -0.81 -14.62
N ASN A 91 -0.77 0.33 -14.00
CA ASN A 91 -0.67 1.62 -14.66
C ASN A 91 0.42 1.62 -15.74
N ALA A 92 1.60 1.04 -15.45
CA ALA A 92 2.67 0.91 -16.43
C ALA A 92 2.23 0.07 -17.65
N THR A 93 1.43 -0.98 -17.43
CA THR A 93 0.90 -1.82 -18.51
C THR A 93 -0.11 -1.06 -19.36
N ILE A 94 -1.04 -0.33 -18.74
CA ILE A 94 -2.04 0.49 -19.44
C ILE A 94 -1.36 1.56 -20.29
N LEU A 95 -0.37 2.27 -19.74
CA LEU A 95 0.39 3.30 -20.46
C LEU A 95 1.16 2.71 -21.66
N ARG A 96 1.76 1.53 -21.50
CA ARG A 96 2.44 0.82 -22.60
C ARG A 96 1.48 0.41 -23.70
N SER A 97 0.28 -0.09 -23.35
CA SER A 97 -0.76 -0.44 -24.33
C SER A 97 -1.24 0.79 -25.09
N ALA A 98 -1.55 1.89 -24.40
CA ALA A 98 -1.98 3.14 -25.03
C ALA A 98 -0.92 3.70 -25.99
N LYS A 99 0.36 3.67 -25.59
CA LYS A 99 1.46 4.13 -26.46
C LYS A 99 1.55 3.31 -27.76
N ARG A 100 1.38 1.99 -27.68
CA ARG A 100 1.41 1.10 -28.85
C ARG A 100 0.24 1.34 -29.80
N GLU A 101 -0.94 1.65 -29.28
CA GLU A 101 -2.10 2.02 -30.09
C GLU A 101 -1.86 3.35 -30.84
N THR A 102 -1.36 4.37 -30.13
CA THR A 102 -1.01 5.66 -30.76
C THR A 102 0.09 5.52 -31.83
N GLU A 103 1.07 4.63 -31.63
CA GLU A 103 2.11 4.37 -32.64
C GLU A 103 1.55 3.65 -33.89
N ARG A 104 0.58 2.75 -33.73
CA ARG A 104 -0.11 2.09 -34.85
C ARG A 104 -1.02 3.03 -35.64
N GLU A 105 -1.62 4.01 -34.98
CA GLU A 105 -2.56 4.95 -35.60
C GLU A 105 -1.85 6.04 -36.44
N LYS A 106 -0.54 6.24 -36.25
CA LYS A 106 0.24 7.16 -37.10
C LYS A 106 0.41 6.57 -38.51
N PRO A 107 0.06 7.32 -39.57
CA PRO A 107 0.27 6.85 -40.94
C PRO A 107 1.76 6.58 -41.19
N PRO A 108 2.11 5.53 -41.96
CA PRO A 108 3.49 5.17 -42.21
C PRO A 108 4.22 6.34 -42.86
N LYS A 109 5.37 6.72 -42.31
CA LYS A 109 6.24 7.72 -42.92
C LYS A 109 6.83 7.09 -44.18
N LEU A 110 6.42 7.60 -45.35
CA LEU A 110 7.10 7.34 -46.61
C LEU A 110 8.43 8.08 -46.55
N ASN A 111 9.52 7.32 -46.50
CA ASN A 111 10.87 7.82 -46.72
C ASN A 111 11.14 7.93 -48.22
#